data_AF-W1YAK8-F1
#
_entry.id   AF-W1YAK8-F1
#
_cell.length_a   1.000
_cell.length_b   1.000
_cell.length_c   1.000
_cell.angle_alpha   90.00
_cell.angle_beta   90.00
_cell.angle_gamma   90.00
#
_symmetry.space_group_name_H-M   'P 1'
#
loop_
_entity.id
_entity.type
_entity.pdbx_description
1 polymer ?
#
loop_
_entity_poly.entity_id
_entity_poly.type
_entity_poly.pdbx_seq_one_letter_code
_entity_poly.pdbx_strand_id
1 'polypeptide(L)' 'IKVTKLEKLGLRMDSCCEITFDDVELDEKDMFGREGNGFNRVKEEFDHERFLVALTNYGTAMCAFEDAA' A
#
# COMPACT_ATOMS: atom_id res chain seq x y z
N ILE A 1 -11.55 15.96 2.66
CA ILE A 1 -10.39 15.04 2.82
C ILE A 1 -9.19 15.84 3.31
N LYS A 2 -8.54 15.42 4.41
CA LYS A 2 -7.29 16.03 4.92
C LYS A 2 -6.15 15.03 4.79
N VAL A 3 -4.97 15.49 4.38
CA VAL A 3 -3.78 14.65 4.17
C VAL A 3 -2.66 15.16 5.07
N THR A 4 -2.17 14.29 5.95
CA THR A 4 -1.04 14.58 6.85
C THR A 4 0.14 13.71 6.47
N LYS A 5 1.24 14.33 6.02
CA LYS A 5 2.44 13.60 5.62
C LYS A 5 3.03 12.84 6.81
N LEU A 6 3.44 11.59 6.59
CA LEU A 6 4.15 10.79 7.59
C LEU A 6 5.65 10.82 7.29
N GLU A 7 6.44 11.27 8.27
CA GLU A 7 7.89 11.19 8.20
C GLU A 7 8.35 9.75 8.45
N LYS A 8 9.18 9.23 7.53
CA LYS A 8 9.65 7.84 7.53
C LYS A 8 11.15 7.77 7.79
N LEU A 9 11.57 6.73 8.52
CA LEU A 9 12.99 6.39 8.71
C LEU A 9 13.67 6.04 7.37
N GLY A 10 13.04 5.17 6.57
CA GLY A 10 13.54 4.68 5.28
C GLY A 10 12.45 4.68 4.20
N LEU A 11 12.70 3.96 3.10
CA LEU A 11 11.78 3.86 1.95
C LEU A 11 11.31 5.24 1.46
N ARG A 12 12.23 6.22 1.40
CA ARG A 12 11.88 7.63 1.20
C ARG A 12 11.31 7.94 -0.19
N MET A 13 11.47 7.04 -1.16
CA MET A 13 10.87 7.16 -2.50
C MET A 13 9.40 6.73 -2.54
N ASP A 14 8.92 5.98 -1.55
CA ASP A 14 7.52 5.55 -1.46
C ASP A 14 6.75 6.53 -0.56
N SER A 15 5.77 7.27 -1.07
CA SER A 15 5.08 8.30 -0.29
C SER A 15 4.07 7.68 0.69
N CYS A 16 4.02 8.18 1.93
CA CYS A 16 3.09 7.69 2.94
C CYS A 16 2.49 8.87 3.72
N CYS A 17 1.20 8.78 4.04
CA CYS A 17 0.46 9.81 4.74
C CYS A 17 -0.71 9.22 5.51
N GLU A 18 -1.19 9.96 6.50
CA GLU A 18 -2.51 9.76 7.08
C GLU A 18 -3.54 10.53 6.24
N ILE A 19 -4.69 9.89 5.99
CA ILE A 19 -5.82 10.50 5.30
C ILE A 19 -7.03 10.47 6.24
N THR A 20 -7.60 11.65 6.51
CA THR A 20 -8.85 11.78 7.27
C THR A 20 -10.00 12.18 6.33
N PHE A 21 -11.09 11.44 6.42
CA PHE A 21 -12.34 11.74 5.73
C PHE A 21 -13.30 12.42 6.72
N ASP A 22 -13.86 13.56 6.33
CA ASP A 22 -14.78 14.37 7.12
C ASP A 22 -15.95 14.72 6.19
N ASP A 23 -17.11 14.13 6.48
CA ASP A 23 -18.36 14.22 5.70
C ASP A 23 -18.16 14.19 4.17
N VAL A 24 -17.42 13.17 3.70
CA VAL A 24 -17.10 13.03 2.27
C VAL A 24 -18.21 12.25 1.58
N GLU A 25 -18.91 12.93 0.67
CA GLU A 25 -19.90 12.32 -0.23
C GLU A 25 -19.22 11.56 -1.37
N LEU A 26 -19.81 10.43 -1.76
CA LEU A 26 -19.37 9.58 -2.88
C LEU A 26 -20.55 9.27 -3.79
N ASP A 27 -20.29 9.08 -5.09
CA ASP A 27 -21.32 8.60 -6.01
C ASP A 27 -21.48 7.08 -5.88
N GLU A 28 -22.68 6.55 -6.12
CA GLU A 28 -22.91 5.09 -6.12
C GLU A 28 -21.99 4.35 -7.12
N LYS A 29 -21.62 5.01 -8.23
CA LYS A 29 -20.73 4.46 -9.26
C LYS A 29 -19.28 4.27 -8.79
N ASP A 30 -18.90 4.93 -7.70
CA ASP A 30 -17.56 4.82 -7.11
C ASP A 30 -17.42 3.53 -6.27
N MET A 31 -18.54 2.86 -5.96
CA MET A 31 -18.54 1.57 -5.28
C MET A 31 -17.96 0.48 -6.20
N PHE A 32 -16.81 -0.05 -5.81
CA PHE A 32 -16.19 -1.14 -6.53
C PHE A 32 -16.69 -2.50 -6.02
N GLY A 33 -17.33 -3.27 -6.90
CA GLY A 33 -17.82 -4.60 -6.57
C GLY A 33 -19.25 -4.59 -6.05
N ARG A 34 -19.47 -5.12 -4.83
CA ARG A 34 -20.80 -5.31 -4.24
C ARG A 34 -20.79 -4.95 -2.76
N GLU A 35 -21.86 -4.35 -2.28
CA GLU A 35 -22.02 -4.02 -0.87
C GLU A 35 -21.84 -5.26 0.02
N GLY A 36 -21.14 -5.11 1.14
CA GLY A 36 -20.85 -6.18 2.09
C GLY A 36 -19.70 -7.13 1.69
N ASN A 37 -19.11 -7.00 0.48
CA ASN A 37 -18.08 -7.93 0.00
C ASN A 37 -16.64 -7.37 0.01
N GLY A 38 -16.42 -6.18 0.59
CA GLY A 38 -15.10 -5.51 0.54
C GLY A 38 -13.95 -6.35 1.12
N PHE A 39 -14.18 -7.04 2.24
CA PHE A 39 -13.13 -7.83 2.89
C PHE A 39 -12.65 -9.02 2.04
N ASN A 40 -13.58 -9.80 1.49
CA ASN A 40 -13.22 -10.94 0.63
C ASN A 40 -12.47 -10.48 -0.62
N ARG A 41 -12.84 -9.32 -1.14
CA ARG A 41 -12.17 -8.74 -2.31
C ARG A 41 -10.72 -8.36 -2.02
N VAL A 42 -10.47 -7.60 -0.94
CA VAL A 42 -9.12 -7.18 -0.56
C VAL A 42 -8.25 -8.37 -0.17
N LYS A 43 -8.84 -9.38 0.49
CA LYS A 43 -8.14 -10.60 0.87
C LYS A 43 -7.45 -11.30 -0.31
N GLU A 44 -8.09 -11.34 -1.48
CA GLU A 44 -7.52 -11.96 -2.68
C GLU A 44 -6.29 -11.19 -3.20
N GLU A 45 -6.27 -9.86 -3.05
CA GLU A 45 -5.16 -9.02 -3.51
C GLU A 45 -3.89 -9.16 -2.64
N PHE A 46 -4.06 -9.50 -1.35
CA PHE A 46 -2.93 -9.67 -0.43
C PHE A 46 -1.92 -10.74 -0.84
N ASP A 47 -2.33 -11.79 -1.55
CA ASP A 47 -1.39 -12.82 -2.00
C ASP A 47 -0.41 -12.25 -3.05
N HIS A 48 -0.91 -11.39 -3.94
CA HIS A 48 -0.08 -10.70 -4.92
C HIS A 48 0.81 -9.63 -4.29
N GLU A 49 0.27 -8.82 -3.39
CA GLU A 49 1.03 -7.77 -2.71
C GLU A 49 2.18 -8.34 -1.88
N ARG A 50 1.94 -9.42 -1.12
CA ARG A 50 2.99 -10.07 -0.32
C ARG A 50 4.09 -10.66 -1.19
N PHE A 51 3.71 -11.26 -2.32
CA PHE A 51 4.69 -11.78 -3.27
C PHE A 51 5.57 -10.67 -3.82
N LEU A 52 4.98 -9.53 -4.20
CA LEU A 52 5.74 -8.36 -4.66
C LEU A 52 6.73 -7.85 -3.58
N VAL A 53 6.29 -7.72 -2.33
CA VAL A 53 7.15 -7.30 -1.21
C VAL A 53 8.32 -8.28 -0.99
N ALA A 54 8.10 -9.58 -1.15
CA ALA A 54 9.17 -10.57 -1.03
C ALA A 54 10.26 -10.36 -2.10
N LEU A 55 9.86 -10.07 -3.35
CA LEU A 55 10.79 -9.81 -4.43
C LEU A 55 11.60 -8.51 -4.24
N THR A 56 10.96 -7.43 -3.77
CA THR A 56 11.67 -6.16 -3.53
C THR A 56 12.68 -6.29 -2.38
N ASN A 57 12.33 -7.02 -1.33
CA ASN A 57 13.24 -7.32 -0.22
C ASN A 57 14.42 -8.19 -0.68
N TYR A 58 14.16 -9.20 -1.51
CA TYR A 58 15.23 -10.03 -2.09
C TYR A 58 16.20 -9.21 -2.94
N GLY A 59 15.69 -8.37 -3.84
CA GLY A 59 16.53 -7.49 -4.66
C GLY A 59 17.38 -6.54 -3.81
N THR A 60 16.78 -5.94 -2.79
CA THR A 60 17.51 -5.06 -1.85
C THR A 60 18.60 -5.82 -1.08
N ALA A 61 18.32 -7.04 -0.64
CA ALA A 61 19.30 -7.90 0.03
C ALA A 61 20.46 -8.28 -0.90
N MET A 62 20.18 -8.52 -2.18
CA MET A 62 21.22 -8.80 -3.18
C MET A 62 22.13 -7.59 -3.39
N CYS A 63 21.58 -6.38 -3.53
CA CYS A 63 22.38 -5.16 -3.63
C CYS A 63 23.31 -5.00 -2.42
N ALA A 64 22.81 -5.23 -1.21
CA ALA A 64 23.63 -5.16 0.00
C ALA A 64 24.72 -6.23 0.05
N PHE A 65 24.47 -7.43 -0.49
CA PHE A 65 25.46 -8.50 -0.59
C PHE A 65 26.55 -8.17 -1.62
N GLU A 66 26.17 -7.65 -2.79
CA GLU A 66 27.10 -7.23 -3.84
C GLU A 66 27.99 -6.06 -3.38
N ASP A 67 27.42 -5.08 -2.66
CA ASP A 67 28.17 -3.95 -2.09
C ASP A 67 29.16 -4.36 -1.00
N ALA A 68 28.97 -5.53 -0.37
CA ALA A 68 29.83 -6.04 0.70
C ALA A 68 31.07 -6.81 0.21
N ALA A 69 31.10 -7.20 -1.07
CA ALA A 69 32.18 -7.98 -1.70
C ALA A 69 33.35 -7.10 -2.16
#